data_AF-A0A0D2LJD3-F1
#
_entry.id   AF-A0A0D2LJD3-F1
#
_cell.length_a   1.000
_cell.length_b   1.000
_cell.length_c   1.000
_cell.angle_alpha   90.00
_cell.angle_beta   90.00
_cell.angle_gamma   90.00
#
_symmetry.space_group_name_H-M   'P 1'
#
loop_
_entity.id
_entity.type
_entity.pdbx_description
1 polymer ?
#
loop_
_entity_poly.entity_id
_entity_poly.type
_entity_poly.pdbx_seq_one_letter_code
_entity_poly.pdbx_strand_id
1 'polypeptide(L)'
;MTFLSTGAPLACLQAWAGIVLDDAAWRDLAAADYSSPAALAGLPLTERWVVSSLHQLVDRVTACQEGEDFSEAGQALYSFIWGEFADWYVEAAKTRMYGGDEAAAAATRGVLVYVFDRLLRLAHPFMPFITEELWQALPHQGDALIAAQWPAVGAAVDSQAVAQFEALKETVRLIRNARAEYGVEAARKIGAVAVAADPGLRDALQQEAAVLALLARLDPAQVRLRCCGMFD
;
A
#
# COMPACT_ATOMS: atom_id res chain seq x y z
N MET A 1 -3.82 -36.27 27.75
CA MET A 1 -2.43 -35.84 27.98
C MET A 1 -1.75 -35.71 26.62
N THR A 2 -1.68 -34.46 26.16
CA THR A 2 -0.56 -33.87 25.40
C THR A 2 -0.15 -34.51 24.07
N PHE A 3 -0.82 -34.11 22.99
CA PHE A 3 -0.20 -34.00 21.65
C PHE A 3 -0.88 -32.86 20.86
N LEU A 4 -0.77 -31.64 21.40
CA LEU A 4 -0.91 -30.40 20.64
C LEU A 4 0.38 -29.63 20.90
N SER A 5 1.31 -29.73 19.94
CA SER A 5 2.60 -29.06 19.96
C SER A 5 2.93 -28.64 18.53
N THR A 6 2.43 -27.46 18.18
CA THR A 6 3.23 -26.32 17.69
C THR A 6 4.36 -26.63 16.70
N GLY A 7 4.20 -26.22 15.44
CA GLY A 7 5.35 -25.92 14.57
C GLY A 7 5.25 -26.34 13.10
N ALA A 8 4.34 -27.25 12.74
CA ALA A 8 4.34 -27.85 11.39
C ALA A 8 3.88 -26.93 10.23
N PRO A 9 2.89 -26.03 10.37
CA PRO A 9 2.42 -25.22 9.23
C PRO A 9 3.37 -24.08 8.86
N LEU A 10 4.04 -23.49 9.86
CA LEU A 10 4.89 -22.30 9.67
C LEU A 10 6.14 -22.62 8.85
N ALA A 11 6.77 -23.76 9.10
CA ALA A 11 8.01 -24.17 8.42
C ALA A 11 7.84 -24.39 6.91
N CYS A 12 6.65 -24.79 6.46
CA CYS A 12 6.37 -25.06 5.05
C CYS A 12 6.10 -23.76 4.25
N LEU A 13 5.48 -22.76 4.89
CA LEU A 13 5.26 -21.42 4.30
C LEU A 13 6.54 -20.57 4.33
N GLN A 14 7.37 -20.69 5.38
CA GLN A 14 8.65 -19.99 5.50
C GLN A 14 9.67 -20.38 4.40
N ALA A 15 9.58 -21.59 3.86
CA ALA A 15 10.50 -22.08 2.84
C ALA A 15 10.24 -21.52 1.42
N TRP A 16 9.04 -21.00 1.12
CA TRP A 16 8.65 -20.60 -0.25
C TRP A 16 8.96 -19.12 -0.58
N ALA A 17 9.04 -18.24 0.43
CA ALA A 17 9.16 -16.78 0.23
C ALA A 17 10.61 -16.24 0.30
N GLY A 18 11.59 -17.02 0.75
CA GLY A 18 12.98 -16.56 0.89
C GLY A 18 13.21 -15.44 1.92
N ILE A 19 12.18 -15.09 2.69
CA ILE A 19 12.22 -14.14 3.81
C ILE A 19 11.89 -14.96 5.06
N VAL A 20 12.90 -15.33 5.85
CA VAL A 20 12.70 -16.01 7.13
C VAL A 20 12.32 -14.95 8.16
N LEU A 21 11.02 -14.69 8.30
CA LEU A 21 10.50 -13.97 9.46
C LEU A 21 10.41 -14.97 10.61
N ASP A 22 11.00 -14.61 11.75
CA ASP A 22 10.84 -15.39 12.98
C ASP A 22 9.43 -15.18 13.58
N ASP A 23 9.08 -16.03 14.54
CA ASP A 23 7.76 -16.00 15.20
C ASP A 23 7.49 -14.67 15.94
N ALA A 24 8.53 -13.89 16.26
CA ALA A 24 8.39 -12.59 16.89
C ALA A 24 8.01 -11.53 15.84
N ALA A 25 8.76 -11.44 14.74
CA ALA A 25 8.45 -10.57 13.62
C ALA A 25 7.07 -10.86 13.02
N TRP A 26 6.66 -12.13 12.95
CA TRP A 26 5.32 -12.52 12.52
C TRP A 26 4.23 -11.95 13.44
N ARG A 27 4.42 -12.04 14.76
CA ARG A 27 3.48 -11.46 15.74
C ARG A 27 3.47 -9.94 15.71
N ASP A 28 4.62 -9.31 15.54
CA ASP A 28 4.72 -7.85 15.46
C ASP A 28 3.98 -7.30 14.23
N LEU A 29 4.06 -8.00 13.09
CA LEU A 29 3.28 -7.67 11.89
C LEU A 29 1.77 -7.80 12.15
N ALA A 30 1.34 -8.86 12.83
CA ALA A 30 -0.07 -9.08 13.19
C ALA A 30 -0.61 -8.08 14.22
N ALA A 31 0.28 -7.39 14.95
CA ALA A 31 -0.07 -6.41 15.99
C ALA A 31 0.10 -4.96 15.52
N ALA A 32 0.64 -4.73 14.32
CA ALA A 32 0.87 -3.39 13.79
C ALA A 32 -0.45 -2.62 13.66
N ASP A 33 -0.47 -1.39 14.18
CA ASP A 33 -1.62 -0.50 14.11
C ASP A 33 -1.20 0.90 13.63
N TYR A 34 -1.92 1.38 12.62
CA TYR A 34 -1.70 2.68 12.00
C TYR A 34 -2.94 3.60 12.12
N SER A 35 -3.87 3.28 13.02
CA SER A 35 -5.13 4.01 13.22
C SER A 35 -4.96 5.43 13.78
N SER A 36 -3.80 5.76 14.37
CA SER A 36 -3.55 7.05 15.04
C SER A 36 -2.75 8.05 14.18
N PRO A 37 -2.92 9.37 14.39
CA PRO A 37 -2.14 10.38 13.65
C PRO A 37 -0.62 10.27 13.88
N ALA A 38 -0.22 9.88 15.10
CA ALA A 38 1.19 9.71 15.43
C ALA A 38 1.82 8.52 14.70
N ALA A 39 1.08 7.42 14.54
CA ALA A 39 1.53 6.26 13.79
C ALA A 39 1.69 6.58 12.30
N LEU A 40 0.76 7.36 11.73
CA LEU A 40 0.87 7.84 10.35
C LEU A 40 2.07 8.76 10.14
N ALA A 41 2.31 9.72 11.04
CA ALA A 41 3.37 10.71 10.88
C ALA A 41 4.79 10.10 10.77
N GLY A 42 5.00 8.90 11.30
CA GLY A 42 6.27 8.17 11.21
C GLY A 42 6.50 7.42 9.89
N LEU A 43 5.50 7.36 9.01
CA LEU A 43 5.56 6.60 7.76
C LEU A 43 5.99 7.47 6.57
N PRO A 44 6.64 6.88 5.55
CA PRO A 44 6.88 7.58 4.28
C PRO A 44 5.57 7.95 3.57
N LEU A 45 5.65 8.85 2.58
CA LEU A 45 4.47 9.39 1.90
C LEU A 45 3.57 8.29 1.31
N THR A 46 4.16 7.32 0.62
CA THR A 46 3.42 6.21 0.01
C THR A 46 2.60 5.41 1.04
N GLU A 47 3.22 5.07 2.17
CA GLU A 47 2.59 4.32 3.25
C GLU A 47 1.50 5.15 3.95
N ARG A 48 1.74 6.45 4.19
CA ARG A 48 0.71 7.36 4.74
C ARG A 48 -0.51 7.46 3.85
N TRP A 49 -0.30 7.56 2.54
CA TRP A 49 -1.39 7.63 1.57
C TRP A 49 -2.24 6.36 1.59
N VAL A 50 -1.66 5.17 1.41
CA VAL A 50 -2.47 3.94 1.30
C VAL A 50 -3.26 3.66 2.58
N VAL A 51 -2.68 3.92 3.75
CA VAL A 51 -3.37 3.73 5.03
C VAL A 51 -4.51 4.74 5.16
N SER A 52 -4.28 6.00 4.80
CA SER A 52 -5.31 7.04 4.82
C SER A 52 -6.46 6.72 3.86
N SER A 53 -6.15 6.25 2.66
CA SER A 53 -7.14 5.84 1.66
C SER A 53 -7.90 4.58 2.08
N LEU A 54 -7.25 3.64 2.77
CA LEU A 54 -7.91 2.49 3.40
C LEU A 54 -8.89 2.93 4.49
N HIS A 55 -8.51 3.87 5.36
CA HIS A 55 -9.42 4.35 6.41
C HIS A 55 -10.66 5.02 5.82
N GLN A 56 -10.50 5.83 4.77
CA GLN A 56 -11.62 6.38 4.00
C GLN A 56 -12.50 5.27 3.37
N LEU A 57 -11.88 4.19 2.87
CA LEU A 57 -12.61 3.04 2.34
C LEU A 57 -13.41 2.33 3.43
N VAL A 58 -12.82 2.10 4.61
CA VAL A 58 -13.49 1.48 5.76
C VAL A 58 -14.73 2.27 6.14
N ASP A 59 -14.61 3.60 6.25
CA ASP A 59 -15.75 4.47 6.57
C ASP A 59 -16.86 4.35 5.50
N ARG A 60 -16.48 4.41 4.21
CA ARG A 60 -17.44 4.29 3.09
C ARG A 60 -18.13 2.93 3.06
N VAL A 61 -17.37 1.84 3.13
CA VAL A 61 -17.92 0.48 3.06
C VAL A 61 -18.80 0.17 4.27
N THR A 62 -18.41 0.66 5.45
CA THR A 62 -19.22 0.51 6.67
C THR A 62 -20.54 1.26 6.53
N ALA A 63 -20.50 2.53 6.09
CA ALA A 63 -21.73 3.31 5.87
C ALA A 63 -22.65 2.68 4.81
N CYS A 64 -22.10 2.15 3.70
CA CYS A 64 -22.89 1.44 2.71
C CYS A 64 -23.54 0.17 3.26
N GLN A 65 -22.83 -0.61 4.10
CA GLN A 65 -23.42 -1.81 4.70
C GLN A 65 -24.49 -1.48 5.74
N GLU A 66 -24.28 -0.46 6.57
CA GLU A 66 -25.30 0.02 7.51
C GLU A 66 -26.54 0.57 6.79
N GLY A 67 -26.36 1.13 5.59
CA GLY A 67 -27.42 1.57 4.69
C GLY A 67 -28.00 0.49 3.79
N GLU A 68 -27.58 -0.78 3.93
CA GLU A 68 -28.01 -1.92 3.10
C GLU A 68 -27.63 -1.82 1.59
N ASP A 69 -26.75 -0.89 1.24
CA ASP A 69 -26.23 -0.65 -0.12
C ASP A 69 -25.05 -1.56 -0.46
N PHE A 70 -25.27 -2.88 -0.44
CA PHE A 70 -24.21 -3.88 -0.65
C PHE A 70 -23.51 -3.79 -2.01
N SER A 71 -24.23 -3.35 -3.05
CA SER A 71 -23.66 -3.16 -4.38
C SER A 71 -22.61 -2.05 -4.39
N GLU A 72 -22.87 -0.94 -3.69
CA GLU A 72 -21.95 0.19 -3.61
C GLU A 72 -20.74 -0.15 -2.74
N ALA A 73 -20.96 -0.88 -1.63
CA ALA A 73 -19.89 -1.41 -0.79
C ALA A 73 -18.93 -2.31 -1.60
N GLY A 74 -19.48 -3.27 -2.36
CA GLY A 74 -18.70 -4.16 -3.20
C GLY A 74 -17.93 -3.42 -4.31
N GLN A 75 -18.56 -2.45 -4.97
CA GLN A 75 -17.93 -1.66 -6.02
C GLN A 75 -16.80 -0.77 -5.48
N ALA A 76 -17.00 -0.13 -4.33
CA ALA A 76 -15.97 0.69 -3.66
C ALA A 76 -14.75 -0.17 -3.30
N LEU A 77 -14.99 -1.35 -2.71
CA LEU A 77 -13.94 -2.29 -2.35
C LEU A 77 -13.17 -2.82 -3.57
N TYR A 78 -13.89 -3.25 -4.62
CA TYR A 78 -13.28 -3.70 -5.87
C TYR A 78 -12.41 -2.62 -6.50
N SER A 79 -12.92 -1.38 -6.56
CA SER A 79 -12.20 -0.24 -7.14
C SER A 79 -10.92 0.07 -6.37
N PHE A 80 -10.95 -0.04 -5.04
CA PHE A 80 -9.75 0.17 -4.22
C PHE A 80 -8.73 -0.97 -4.37
N ILE A 81 -9.17 -2.24 -4.29
CA ILE A 81 -8.26 -3.39 -4.36
C ILE A 81 -7.44 -3.35 -5.65
N TRP A 82 -8.10 -3.11 -6.78
CA TRP A 82 -7.43 -3.10 -8.08
C TRP A 82 -6.80 -1.74 -8.39
N GLY A 83 -7.57 -0.67 -8.29
CA GLY A 83 -7.18 0.65 -8.78
C GLY A 83 -6.23 1.42 -7.88
N GLU A 84 -6.17 1.08 -6.58
CA GLU A 84 -5.36 1.79 -5.59
C GLU A 84 -4.30 0.87 -4.99
N PHE A 85 -4.72 -0.26 -4.43
CA PHE A 85 -3.83 -1.18 -3.73
C PHE A 85 -2.89 -1.94 -4.70
N ALA A 86 -3.45 -2.68 -5.66
CA ALA A 86 -2.65 -3.50 -6.58
C ALA A 86 -1.83 -2.64 -7.57
N ASP A 87 -2.48 -1.71 -8.28
CA ASP A 87 -1.85 -0.95 -9.36
C ASP A 87 -0.78 0.05 -8.87
N TRP A 88 -0.97 0.62 -7.67
CA TRP A 88 -0.08 1.67 -7.15
C TRP A 88 0.70 1.22 -5.92
N TYR A 89 0.03 0.80 -4.86
CA TYR A 89 0.73 0.55 -3.59
C TYR A 89 1.67 -0.66 -3.67
N VAL A 90 1.19 -1.80 -4.18
CA VAL A 90 2.02 -3.01 -4.32
C VAL A 90 3.20 -2.77 -5.26
N GLU A 91 3.00 -2.03 -6.36
CA GLU A 91 4.09 -1.65 -7.26
C GLU A 91 5.09 -0.69 -6.60
N ALA A 92 4.61 0.32 -5.87
CA ALA A 92 5.47 1.26 -5.14
C ALA A 92 6.28 0.57 -4.04
N ALA A 93 5.65 -0.35 -3.30
CA ALA A 93 6.27 -1.12 -2.22
C ALA A 93 7.51 -1.91 -2.68
N LYS A 94 7.55 -2.36 -3.94
CA LYS A 94 8.72 -3.05 -4.51
C LYS A 94 10.01 -2.23 -4.41
N THR A 95 9.92 -0.90 -4.49
CA THR A 95 11.11 -0.03 -4.38
C THR A 95 11.80 -0.15 -3.04
N ARG A 96 11.03 -0.21 -1.95
CA ARG A 96 11.54 -0.35 -0.58
C ARG A 96 11.91 -1.79 -0.26
N MET A 97 11.07 -2.74 -0.69
CA MET A 97 11.34 -4.18 -0.50
C MET A 97 12.68 -4.62 -1.09
N TYR A 98 13.05 -4.09 -2.27
CA TYR A 98 14.28 -4.45 -2.96
C TYR A 98 15.37 -3.37 -2.89
N GLY A 99 15.15 -2.32 -2.08
CA GLY A 99 16.03 -1.15 -2.00
C GLY A 99 17.27 -1.33 -1.13
N GLY A 100 17.37 -2.43 -0.36
CA GLY A 100 18.51 -2.74 0.50
C GLY A 100 18.49 -2.09 1.89
N ASP A 101 17.50 -1.25 2.18
CA ASP A 101 17.24 -0.72 3.53
C ASP A 101 16.21 -1.61 4.24
N GLU A 102 16.68 -2.41 5.19
CA GLU A 102 15.85 -3.37 5.92
C GLU A 102 14.81 -2.69 6.84
N ALA A 103 15.11 -1.49 7.36
CA ALA A 103 14.16 -0.76 8.22
C ALA A 103 12.99 -0.23 7.38
N ALA A 104 13.29 0.34 6.21
CA ALA A 104 12.26 0.75 5.25
C ALA A 104 11.45 -0.46 4.76
N ALA A 105 12.11 -1.58 4.48
CA ALA A 105 11.45 -2.81 4.09
C ALA A 105 10.52 -3.34 5.19
N ALA A 106 10.96 -3.34 6.45
CA ALA A 106 10.13 -3.77 7.58
C ALA A 106 8.87 -2.92 7.74
N ALA A 107 8.99 -1.59 7.64
CA ALA A 107 7.86 -0.68 7.70
C ALA A 107 6.84 -0.96 6.58
N THR A 108 7.32 -1.08 5.33
CA THR A 108 6.46 -1.39 4.18
C THR A 108 5.77 -2.75 4.31
N ARG A 109 6.44 -3.78 4.86
CA ARG A 109 5.81 -5.09 5.17
C ARG A 109 4.70 -4.95 6.20
N GLY A 110 4.93 -4.18 7.27
CA GLY A 110 3.92 -3.90 8.28
C GLY A 110 2.69 -3.24 7.70
N VAL A 111 2.87 -2.22 6.86
CA VAL A 111 1.75 -1.53 6.20
C VAL A 111 1.04 -2.43 5.18
N LEU A 112 1.77 -3.27 4.42
CA LEU A 112 1.18 -4.26 3.51
C LEU A 112 0.27 -5.24 4.25
N VAL A 113 0.75 -5.82 5.35
CA VAL A 113 -0.03 -6.77 6.17
C VAL A 113 -1.25 -6.07 6.76
N TYR A 114 -1.07 -4.88 7.35
CA TYR A 114 -2.18 -4.10 7.92
C TYR A 114 -3.25 -3.79 6.88
N VAL A 115 -2.87 -3.28 5.71
CA VAL A 115 -3.84 -2.93 4.66
C VAL A 115 -4.55 -4.16 4.14
N PHE A 116 -3.80 -5.24 3.88
CA PHE A 116 -4.37 -6.44 3.30
C PHE A 116 -5.29 -7.20 4.27
N ASP A 117 -4.95 -7.29 5.57
CA ASP A 117 -5.85 -7.83 6.61
C ASP A 117 -7.20 -7.10 6.62
N ARG A 118 -7.19 -5.76 6.58
CA ARG A 118 -8.43 -4.98 6.57
C ARG A 118 -9.21 -5.17 5.28
N LEU A 119 -8.54 -5.25 4.12
CA LEU A 119 -9.23 -5.57 2.85
C LEU A 119 -9.91 -6.93 2.89
N LEU A 120 -9.26 -7.96 3.46
CA LEU A 120 -9.86 -9.28 3.61
C LEU A 120 -11.08 -9.25 4.53
N ARG A 121 -11.01 -8.53 5.66
CA ARG A 121 -12.17 -8.33 6.55
C ARG A 121 -13.34 -7.65 5.84
N LEU A 122 -13.07 -6.58 5.09
CA LEU A 122 -14.10 -5.87 4.32
C LEU A 122 -14.69 -6.74 3.20
N ALA A 123 -13.87 -7.61 2.58
CA ALA A 123 -14.28 -8.50 1.49
C ALA A 123 -15.02 -9.75 1.96
N HIS A 124 -14.84 -10.16 3.23
CA HIS A 124 -15.34 -11.43 3.75
C HIS A 124 -16.85 -11.63 3.59
N PRO A 125 -17.72 -10.61 3.80
CA PRO A 125 -19.17 -10.76 3.55
C PRO A 125 -19.52 -11.12 2.09
N PHE A 126 -18.66 -10.77 1.13
CA PHE A 126 -18.88 -11.03 -0.29
C PHE A 126 -18.20 -12.31 -0.78
N MET A 127 -17.02 -12.63 -0.24
CA MET A 127 -16.15 -13.71 -0.73
C MET A 127 -15.56 -14.53 0.43
N PRO A 128 -16.38 -15.22 1.24
CA PRO A 128 -15.95 -15.75 2.54
C PRO A 128 -14.86 -16.82 2.44
N PHE A 129 -14.93 -17.73 1.46
CA PHE A 129 -14.00 -18.84 1.36
C PHE A 129 -12.57 -18.40 1.00
N ILE A 130 -12.43 -17.61 -0.07
CA ILE A 130 -11.10 -17.17 -0.53
C ILE A 130 -10.47 -16.17 0.45
N THR A 131 -11.28 -15.32 1.08
CA THR A 131 -10.76 -14.35 2.07
C THR A 131 -10.30 -15.06 3.34
N GLU A 132 -10.98 -16.10 3.78
CA GLU A 132 -10.55 -16.95 4.90
C GLU A 132 -9.20 -17.61 4.59
N GLU A 133 -9.08 -18.32 3.46
CA GLU A 133 -7.83 -18.99 3.08
C GLU A 133 -6.65 -18.02 2.98
N LEU A 134 -6.85 -16.83 2.40
CA LEU A 134 -5.82 -15.81 2.31
C LEU A 134 -5.46 -15.23 3.68
N TRP A 135 -6.45 -15.02 4.55
CA TRP A 135 -6.24 -14.45 5.88
C TRP A 135 -5.47 -15.41 6.79
N GLN A 136 -5.78 -16.71 6.72
CA GLN A 136 -5.06 -17.76 7.45
C GLN A 136 -3.58 -17.85 7.07
N ALA A 137 -3.22 -17.45 5.83
CA ALA A 137 -1.84 -17.40 5.37
C ALA A 137 -1.08 -16.13 5.78
N LEU A 138 -1.76 -15.11 6.31
CA LEU A 138 -1.16 -13.86 6.77
C LEU A 138 -0.84 -13.88 8.27
N PRO A 139 0.03 -12.98 8.75
CA PRO A 139 0.10 -12.71 10.18
C PRO A 139 -1.23 -12.12 10.67
N HIS A 140 -1.93 -12.86 11.53
CA HIS A 140 -3.24 -12.49 12.04
C HIS A 140 -3.45 -12.88 13.51
N GLN A 141 -4.53 -12.39 14.11
CA GLN A 141 -5.00 -12.74 15.45
C GLN A 141 -6.42 -13.31 15.39
N GLY A 142 -6.63 -14.44 16.07
CA GLY A 142 -7.91 -15.17 16.11
C GLY A 142 -7.89 -16.43 15.24
N ASP A 143 -8.92 -17.26 15.39
CA ASP A 143 -8.96 -18.59 14.75
C ASP A 143 -9.64 -18.58 13.37
N ALA A 144 -10.55 -17.63 13.12
CA ALA A 144 -11.30 -17.55 11.87
C ALA A 144 -11.68 -16.10 11.53
N LEU A 145 -11.60 -15.74 10.25
CA LEU A 145 -11.89 -14.40 9.75
C LEU A 145 -13.36 -14.03 9.98
N ILE A 146 -14.28 -14.98 9.86
CA ILE A 146 -15.72 -14.76 10.10
C ILE A 146 -16.04 -14.24 11.51
N ALA A 147 -15.22 -14.58 12.50
CA ALA A 147 -15.37 -14.16 13.90
C ALA A 147 -14.50 -12.94 14.25
N ALA A 148 -13.72 -12.45 13.30
CA ALA A 148 -12.75 -11.40 13.53
C ALA A 148 -13.43 -10.02 13.58
N GLN A 149 -12.87 -9.10 14.37
CA GLN A 149 -13.47 -7.77 14.55
C GLN A 149 -13.51 -6.97 13.24
N TRP A 150 -14.65 -6.31 12.99
CA TRP A 150 -14.81 -5.36 11.90
C TRP A 150 -13.81 -4.19 12.03
N PRO A 151 -13.21 -3.67 10.94
CA PRO A 151 -12.30 -2.52 11.01
C PRO A 151 -12.99 -1.30 11.63
N ALA A 152 -12.28 -0.57 12.49
CA ALA A 152 -12.83 0.60 13.18
C ALA A 152 -13.03 1.78 12.20
N VAL A 153 -14.20 2.41 12.28
CA VAL A 153 -14.51 3.66 11.57
C VAL A 153 -13.89 4.87 12.26
N GLY A 154 -13.63 5.93 11.50
CA GLY A 154 -13.10 7.20 12.02
C GLY A 154 -11.63 7.16 12.43
N ALA A 155 -10.85 6.23 11.86
CA ALA A 155 -9.40 6.19 12.02
C ALA A 155 -8.74 7.43 11.38
N ALA A 156 -7.51 7.75 11.80
CA ALA A 156 -6.81 8.95 11.35
C ALA A 156 -6.56 8.96 9.84
N VAL A 157 -6.73 10.12 9.19
CA VAL A 157 -6.49 10.31 7.75
C VAL A 157 -5.51 11.45 7.58
N ASP A 158 -4.41 11.21 6.85
CA ASP A 158 -3.48 12.25 6.42
C ASP A 158 -3.90 12.78 5.04
N SER A 159 -4.77 13.79 5.03
CA SER A 159 -5.29 14.41 3.80
C SER A 159 -4.18 15.04 2.95
N GLN A 160 -3.07 15.48 3.56
CA GLN A 160 -1.94 16.02 2.82
C GLN A 160 -1.20 14.93 2.07
N ALA A 161 -0.94 13.79 2.72
CA ALA A 161 -0.34 12.63 2.07
C ALA A 161 -1.20 12.14 0.90
N VAL A 162 -2.53 12.12 1.07
CA VAL A 162 -3.46 11.76 -0.01
C VAL A 162 -3.33 12.71 -1.20
N ALA A 163 -3.37 14.02 -0.97
CA ALA A 163 -3.24 14.99 -2.05
C ALA A 163 -1.87 14.92 -2.76
N GLN A 164 -0.79 14.73 -2.01
CA GLN A 164 0.57 14.63 -2.56
C GLN A 164 0.74 13.36 -3.41
N PHE A 165 0.20 12.22 -2.97
CA PHE A 165 0.30 10.98 -3.72
C PHE A 165 -0.60 11.00 -4.96
N GLU A 166 -1.79 11.61 -4.92
CA GLU A 166 -2.61 11.81 -6.13
C GLU A 166 -1.89 12.68 -7.17
N ALA A 167 -1.18 13.73 -6.74
CA ALA A 167 -0.33 14.52 -7.64
C ALA A 167 0.84 13.69 -8.23
N LEU A 168 1.40 12.75 -7.46
CA LEU A 168 2.38 11.78 -7.97
C LEU A 168 1.76 10.89 -9.04
N LYS A 169 0.57 10.32 -8.79
CA LYS A 169 -0.15 9.49 -9.78
C LYS A 169 -0.40 10.24 -11.07
N GLU A 170 -0.86 11.49 -10.98
CA GLU A 170 -1.05 12.34 -12.17
C GLU A 170 0.25 12.61 -12.91
N THR A 171 1.34 12.88 -12.18
CA THR A 171 2.67 13.04 -12.80
C THR A 171 3.08 11.78 -13.57
N VAL A 172 2.87 10.60 -12.98
CA VAL A 172 3.13 9.31 -13.65
C VAL A 172 2.27 9.14 -14.91
N ARG A 173 0.96 9.46 -14.83
CA ARG A 173 0.03 9.39 -15.98
C ARG A 173 0.48 10.31 -17.11
N LEU A 174 0.84 11.56 -16.80
CA LEU A 174 1.35 12.53 -17.77
C LEU A 174 2.62 12.01 -18.48
N ILE A 175 3.57 11.46 -17.72
CA ILE A 175 4.80 10.88 -18.30
C ILE A 175 4.49 9.68 -19.19
N ARG A 176 3.63 8.76 -18.75
CA ARG A 176 3.23 7.58 -19.54
C ARG A 176 2.50 7.99 -20.83
N ASN A 177 1.63 8.98 -20.78
CA ASN A 177 0.92 9.51 -21.94
C ASN A 177 1.90 10.15 -22.94
N ALA A 178 2.82 10.99 -22.47
CA ALA A 178 3.86 11.57 -23.33
C ALA A 178 4.72 10.47 -23.99
N ARG A 179 5.10 9.42 -23.25
CA ARG A 179 5.85 8.28 -23.83
C ARG A 179 5.07 7.60 -24.95
N ALA A 180 3.76 7.41 -24.79
CA ALA A 180 2.91 6.82 -25.82
C ALA A 180 2.80 7.73 -27.06
N GLU A 181 2.63 9.04 -26.85
CA GLU A 181 2.54 10.04 -27.92
C GLU A 181 3.81 10.09 -28.78
N TYR A 182 4.99 10.06 -28.14
CA TYR A 182 6.28 10.08 -28.84
C TYR A 182 6.77 8.68 -29.28
N GLY A 183 5.94 7.63 -29.15
CA GLY A 183 6.27 6.28 -29.60
C GLY A 183 7.46 5.64 -28.86
N VAL A 184 7.68 6.01 -27.60
CA VAL A 184 8.76 5.44 -26.78
C VAL A 184 8.39 4.01 -26.39
N GLU A 185 9.28 3.06 -26.68
CA GLU A 185 9.11 1.66 -26.30
C GLU A 185 8.85 1.50 -24.80
N ALA A 186 7.86 0.67 -24.44
CA ALA A 186 7.36 0.55 -23.07
C ALA A 186 8.47 0.21 -22.04
N ALA A 187 9.44 -0.64 -22.41
CA ALA A 187 10.53 -1.08 -21.55
C ALA A 187 11.72 -0.11 -21.47
N ARG A 188 11.82 0.85 -22.41
CA ARG A 188 12.97 1.77 -22.48
C ARG A 188 12.92 2.78 -21.34
N LYS A 189 13.94 2.76 -20.49
CA LYS A 189 14.13 3.78 -19.45
C LYS A 189 14.55 5.11 -20.07
N ILE A 190 13.93 6.20 -19.64
CA ILE A 190 14.23 7.57 -20.10
C ILE A 190 14.51 8.49 -18.91
N GLY A 191 15.29 9.54 -19.13
CA GLY A 191 15.40 10.64 -18.18
C GLY A 191 14.13 11.50 -18.18
N ALA A 192 13.86 12.17 -17.05
CA ALA A 192 12.75 13.11 -16.95
C ALA A 192 13.14 14.29 -16.07
N VAL A 193 12.66 15.46 -16.47
CA VAL A 193 12.70 16.66 -15.64
C VAL A 193 11.27 17.05 -15.34
N ALA A 194 10.89 17.04 -14.06
CA ALA A 194 9.58 17.53 -13.63
C ALA A 194 9.75 18.84 -12.86
N VAL A 195 8.86 19.78 -13.11
CA VAL A 195 8.86 21.10 -12.48
C VAL A 195 7.62 21.20 -11.61
N ALA A 196 7.81 21.36 -10.30
CA ALA A 196 6.74 21.58 -9.35
C ALA A 196 6.74 23.04 -8.88
N ALA A 197 5.58 23.68 -8.95
CA ALA A 197 5.41 25.06 -8.47
C ALA A 197 5.35 25.13 -6.94
N ASP A 198 4.71 24.14 -6.31
CA ASP A 198 4.66 24.02 -4.86
C ASP A 198 5.93 23.35 -4.30
N PRO A 199 6.70 24.01 -3.41
CA PRO A 199 7.86 23.40 -2.75
C PRO A 199 7.50 22.17 -1.92
N GLY A 200 6.32 22.14 -1.29
CA GLY A 200 5.89 21.01 -0.46
C GLY A 200 5.69 19.73 -1.29
N LEU A 201 5.00 19.85 -2.43
CA LEU A 201 4.87 18.77 -3.40
C LEU A 201 6.21 18.37 -4.01
N ARG A 202 7.10 19.32 -4.32
CA ARG A 202 8.44 19.01 -4.83
C ARG A 202 9.20 18.11 -3.87
N ASP A 203 9.21 18.47 -2.58
CA ASP A 203 9.96 17.73 -1.57
C ASP A 203 9.37 16.33 -1.35
N ALA A 204 8.05 16.22 -1.36
CA ALA A 204 7.33 14.94 -1.35
C ALA A 204 7.72 14.05 -2.54
N LEU A 205 7.68 14.59 -3.77
CA LEU A 205 8.09 13.86 -4.98
C LEU A 205 9.57 13.48 -4.97
N GLN A 206 10.43 14.32 -4.37
CA GLN A 206 11.86 14.07 -4.27
C GLN A 206 12.15 12.92 -3.30
N GLN A 207 11.42 12.84 -2.19
CA GLN A 207 11.49 11.71 -1.25
C GLN A 207 11.01 10.41 -1.90
N GLU A 208 10.04 10.50 -2.82
CA GLU A 208 9.48 9.36 -3.56
C GLU A 208 10.05 9.17 -4.97
N ALA A 209 11.23 9.73 -5.25
CA ALA A 209 11.82 9.71 -6.59
C ALA A 209 12.02 8.28 -7.14
N ALA A 210 12.34 7.31 -6.27
CA ALA A 210 12.46 5.90 -6.65
C ALA A 210 11.11 5.30 -7.08
N VAL A 211 10.04 5.61 -6.36
CA VAL A 211 8.66 5.20 -6.69
C VAL A 211 8.22 5.82 -8.01
N LEU A 212 8.44 7.13 -8.17
CA LEU A 212 8.16 7.84 -9.42
C LEU A 212 8.91 7.21 -10.59
N ALA A 213 10.21 6.92 -10.44
CA ALA A 213 11.01 6.32 -11.49
C ALA A 213 10.55 4.90 -11.86
N LEU A 214 10.20 4.08 -10.86
CA LEU A 214 9.68 2.73 -11.11
C LEU A 214 8.37 2.76 -11.89
N LEU A 215 7.41 3.55 -11.42
CA LEU A 215 6.05 3.63 -11.98
C LEU A 215 6.05 4.29 -13.36
N ALA A 216 6.84 5.33 -13.58
CA ALA A 216 6.91 6.02 -14.87
C ALA A 216 7.94 5.41 -15.85
N ARG A 217 8.63 4.32 -15.47
CA ARG A 217 9.70 3.67 -16.25
C ARG A 217 10.83 4.63 -16.62
N LEU A 218 11.28 5.40 -15.63
CA LEU A 218 12.40 6.32 -15.77
C LEU A 218 13.72 5.67 -15.37
N ASP A 219 14.82 6.27 -15.83
CA ASP A 219 16.14 5.99 -15.27
C ASP A 219 16.30 6.79 -13.96
N PRO A 220 16.43 6.13 -12.79
CA PRO A 220 16.58 6.81 -11.50
C PRO A 220 17.74 7.81 -11.47
N ALA A 221 18.81 7.57 -12.23
CA ALA A 221 19.97 8.48 -12.29
C ALA A 221 19.70 9.76 -13.09
N GLN A 222 18.61 9.80 -13.86
CA GLN A 222 18.27 10.89 -14.79
C GLN A 222 16.94 11.57 -14.44
N VAL A 223 16.40 11.32 -13.25
CA VAL A 223 15.23 12.05 -12.74
C VAL A 223 15.69 13.32 -12.04
N ARG A 224 15.22 14.49 -12.50
CA ARG A 224 15.48 15.78 -11.85
C ARG A 224 14.18 16.49 -11.52
N LEU A 225 13.99 16.85 -10.26
CA LEU A 225 12.87 17.69 -9.82
C LEU A 225 13.36 19.12 -9.62
N ARG A 226 12.71 20.10 -10.25
CA ARG A 226 13.08 21.53 -10.19
C ARG A 226 11.92 22.38 -9.68
N CYS A 227 12.27 23.54 -9.10
CA CYS A 227 11.29 24.58 -8.79
C CYS A 227 10.92 25.38 -10.05
N CYS A 228 9.69 25.89 -10.07
CA CYS A 228 9.29 26.89 -11.06
C CYS A 228 10.20 28.13 -10.92
N GLY A 229 10.97 28.44 -11.98
CA GLY A 229 11.92 29.58 -12.00
C GLY A 229 13.40 29.22 -12.22
N MET A 230 13.75 27.92 -12.32
CA MET A 230 15.13 27.46 -12.49
C MET A 230 15.30 26.75 -13.86
N PHE A 231 15.15 27.51 -14.94
CA PHE A 231 15.46 27.09 -16.31
C PHE A 231 16.84 27.60 -16.70
N ASP A 232 17.88 27.13 -16.00
CA ASP A 232 19.27 27.22 -16.46
C ASP A 232 19.89 25.80 -16.45
#